data_AF-A0A1G1W371-F1
#
_entry.id   AF-A0A1G1W371-F1
#
_cell.length_a   1.000
_cell.length_b   1.000
_cell.length_c   1.000
_cell.angle_alpha   90.00
_cell.angle_beta   90.00
_cell.angle_gamma   90.00
#
_symmetry.space_group_name_H-M   'P 1'
#
loop_
_entity.id
_entity.type
_entity.pdbx_description
1 polymer ?
#
loop_
_entity_poly.entity_id
_entity_poly.type
_entity_poly.pdbx_seq_one_letter_code
_entity_poly.pdbx_strand_id
1 'polypeptide(L)'
;MVLKIIFTKHAKEVKFPLLAKHGFRLTEANVVVAINSPDHEDKDTEPPNVIASKSFDRRHVLRVVYKKEGDIIKVITFYPAEKGRYY
;
A
#
# COMPACT_ATOMS: atom_id res chain seq x y z
N MET A 1 20.09 -5.51 -4.24
CA MET A 1 19.30 -5.33 -5.47
C MET A 1 18.10 -4.48 -5.14
N VAL A 2 17.82 -3.43 -5.91
CA VAL A 2 16.65 -2.55 -5.68
C VAL A 2 15.45 -3.19 -6.38
N LEU A 3 14.42 -3.53 -5.62
CA LEU A 3 13.19 -4.10 -6.18
C LEU A 3 12.47 -3.03 -7.01
N LYS A 4 12.04 -3.40 -8.22
CA LYS A 4 11.29 -2.49 -9.10
C LYS A 4 9.83 -2.47 -8.68
N ILE A 5 9.34 -1.32 -8.23
CA ILE A 5 7.93 -1.14 -7.87
C ILE A 5 7.15 -0.66 -9.10
N ILE A 6 6.08 -1.37 -9.45
CA ILE A 6 5.16 -1.00 -10.53
C ILE A 6 3.73 -0.92 -10.00
N PHE A 7 2.94 0.00 -10.54
CA PHE A 7 1.53 0.14 -10.20
C PHE A 7 0.68 -0.50 -11.29
N THR A 8 -0.31 -1.28 -10.88
CA THR A 8 -1.37 -1.70 -11.82
C THR A 8 -2.18 -0.48 -12.29
N LYS A 9 -2.86 -0.61 -13.43
CA LYS A 9 -3.79 0.42 -13.93
C LYS A 9 -4.80 0.83 -12.86
N HIS A 10 -5.37 -0.15 -12.13
CA HIS A 10 -6.30 0.11 -11.04
C HIS A 10 -5.67 0.94 -9.91
N ALA A 11 -4.49 0.54 -9.41
CA ALA A 11 -3.80 1.28 -8.38
C ALA A 11 -3.45 2.72 -8.82
N LYS A 12 -2.97 2.89 -10.06
CA LYS A 12 -2.50 4.18 -10.57
C LYS A 12 -3.64 5.14 -10.93
N GLU A 13 -4.63 4.66 -11.70
CA GLU A 13 -5.65 5.53 -12.30
C GLU A 13 -6.92 5.63 -11.47
N VAL A 14 -7.22 4.62 -10.63
CA VAL A 14 -8.49 4.58 -9.87
C VAL A 14 -8.26 4.95 -8.41
N LYS A 15 -7.26 4.36 -7.75
CA LYS A 15 -7.12 4.49 -6.29
C LYS A 15 -6.64 5.87 -5.84
N PHE A 16 -5.66 6.48 -6.52
CA PHE A 16 -5.21 7.83 -6.16
C PHE A 16 -6.33 8.88 -6.26
N PRO A 17 -7.06 9.03 -7.39
CA PRO A 17 -8.12 10.03 -7.48
C PRO A 17 -9.30 9.73 -6.54
N LEU A 18 -9.66 8.46 -6.38
CA LEU A 18 -10.75 8.05 -5.48
C LEU A 18 -10.45 8.47 -4.04
N LEU A 19 -9.26 8.14 -3.52
CA LEU A 19 -8.90 8.47 -2.15
C LEU A 19 -8.76 9.99 -1.96
N ALA A 20 -8.20 10.70 -2.95
CA ALA A 20 -8.13 12.16 -2.93
C ALA A 20 -9.51 12.82 -2.86
N LYS A 21 -10.52 12.29 -3.58
CA LYS A 21 -11.91 12.75 -3.52
C LYS A 21 -12.53 12.57 -2.12
N HIS A 22 -12.10 11.56 -1.38
CA HIS A 22 -12.52 11.30 0.00
C HIS A 22 -11.61 11.97 1.05
N GLY A 23 -10.75 12.91 0.66
CA GLY A 23 -9.90 13.67 1.57
C GLY A 23 -8.61 12.96 1.99
N PHE A 24 -8.35 11.75 1.48
CA PHE A 24 -7.13 11.00 1.76
C PHE A 24 -6.14 11.14 0.61
N ARG A 25 -5.37 12.23 0.62
CA ARG A 25 -4.40 12.56 -0.44
C ARG A 25 -3.06 11.90 -0.15
N LEU A 26 -2.59 11.04 -1.05
CA LEU A 26 -1.27 10.41 -0.99
C LEU A 26 -0.59 10.41 -2.35
N THR A 27 0.73 10.18 -2.37
CA THR A 27 1.58 10.14 -3.57
C THR A 27 2.12 8.73 -3.80
N GLU A 28 2.66 8.45 -5.00
CA GLU A 28 3.38 7.20 -5.26
C GLU A 28 4.51 6.97 -4.25
N ALA A 29 5.21 8.04 -3.82
CA ALA A 29 6.26 7.95 -2.81
C ALA A 29 5.74 7.44 -1.45
N ASN A 30 4.53 7.82 -1.04
CA ASN A 30 3.95 7.28 0.20
C ASN A 30 3.72 5.77 0.11
N VAL A 31 3.27 5.27 -1.05
CA VAL A 31 3.10 3.83 -1.29
C VAL A 31 4.44 3.12 -1.28
N VAL A 32 5.46 3.69 -1.95
CA VAL A 32 6.82 3.14 -1.98
C VAL A 32 7.42 3.05 -0.58
N VAL A 33 7.27 4.09 0.25
CA VAL A 33 7.74 4.07 1.65
C VAL A 33 7.00 3.02 2.46
N ALA A 34 5.68 2.87 2.27
CA ALA A 34 4.92 1.85 2.97
C ALA A 34 5.41 0.42 2.63
N ILE A 35 5.78 0.17 1.37
CA ILE A 35 6.34 -1.12 0.93
C ILE A 35 7.77 -1.33 1.46
N ASN A 36 8.64 -0.31 1.37
CA ASN A 36 10.07 -0.47 1.68
C ASN A 36 10.38 -0.41 3.18
N SER A 37 9.53 0.23 3.98
CA SER A 37 9.75 0.42 5.42
C SER A 37 8.43 0.37 6.19
N PRO A 38 7.67 -0.74 6.09
CA PRO A 38 6.40 -0.89 6.78
C PRO A 38 6.58 -0.88 8.29
N ASP A 39 5.55 -0.41 9.01
CA ASP A 39 5.44 -0.63 10.45
C ASP A 39 5.00 -2.07 10.74
N HIS A 40 4.21 -2.66 9.83
CA HIS A 40 3.79 -4.05 9.89
C HIS A 40 3.65 -4.65 8.47
N GLU A 41 3.98 -5.93 8.31
CA GLU A 41 3.85 -6.67 7.06
C GLU A 41 3.11 -7.98 7.33
N ASP A 42 2.03 -8.21 6.59
CA ASP A 42 1.19 -9.41 6.68
C ASP A 42 1.28 -10.21 5.38
N LYS A 43 1.65 -11.48 5.49
CA LYS A 43 1.81 -12.43 4.38
C LYS A 43 0.82 -13.59 4.44
N ASP A 44 0.03 -13.68 5.50
CA ASP A 44 -0.74 -14.88 5.84
C ASP A 44 -2.24 -14.69 5.56
N THR A 45 -2.75 -13.45 5.66
CA THR A 45 -4.18 -13.17 5.49
C THR A 45 -4.69 -13.38 4.07
N GLU A 46 -3.89 -13.03 3.06
CA GLU A 46 -4.33 -13.07 1.66
C GLU A 46 -3.24 -13.58 0.70
N PRO A 47 -2.71 -14.81 0.87
CA PRO A 47 -1.69 -15.34 -0.03
C PRO A 47 -2.23 -15.48 -1.46
N PRO A 48 -1.44 -15.16 -2.50
CA PRO A 48 -0.01 -14.85 -2.48
C PRO A 48 0.34 -13.36 -2.31
N ASN A 49 -0.64 -12.53 -1.93
CA ASN A 49 -0.44 -11.10 -1.74
C ASN A 49 0.21 -10.83 -0.38
N VAL A 50 0.90 -9.70 -0.31
CA VAL A 50 1.48 -9.14 0.90
C VAL A 50 0.79 -7.82 1.19
N ILE A 51 0.49 -7.58 2.46
CA ILE A 51 -0.10 -6.33 2.93
C ILE A 51 0.93 -5.59 3.79
N ALA A 52 1.55 -4.58 3.20
CA ALA A 52 2.40 -3.65 3.94
C ALA A 52 1.55 -2.54 4.56
N SER A 53 1.87 -2.21 5.80
CA SER A 53 1.11 -1.29 6.62
C SER A 53 2.02 -0.21 7.19
N LYS A 54 1.65 1.06 7.00
CA LYS A 54 2.43 2.21 7.48
C LYS A 54 1.53 3.27 8.09
N SER A 55 1.88 3.80 9.26
CA SER A 55 1.23 4.97 9.83
C SER A 55 1.27 6.13 8.83
N PHE A 56 0.11 6.71 8.54
CA PHE A 56 -0.01 7.78 7.55
C PHE A 56 -0.27 9.13 8.22
N ASP A 57 -1.22 9.18 9.16
CA ASP A 57 -1.54 10.39 9.92
C ASP A 57 -1.96 10.04 11.36
N ARG A 58 -2.57 10.99 12.07
CA ARG A 58 -3.01 10.79 13.48
C ARG A 58 -4.05 9.69 13.64
N ARG A 59 -4.89 9.44 12.64
CA ARG A 59 -6.04 8.52 12.68
C ARG A 59 -5.84 7.29 11.81
N HIS A 60 -5.09 7.41 10.72
CA HIS A 60 -5.04 6.41 9.67
C HIS A 60 -3.68 5.72 9.53
N VAL A 61 -3.77 4.48 9.08
CA VAL A 61 -2.68 3.69 8.50
C VAL A 61 -2.94 3.53 7.01
N LEU A 62 -1.89 3.63 6.20
CA LEU A 62 -1.92 3.25 4.80
C LEU A 62 -1.62 1.76 4.69
N ARG A 63 -2.59 0.99 4.16
CA ARG A 63 -2.40 -0.41 3.80
C ARG A 63 -2.17 -0.52 2.31
N VAL A 64 -1.11 -1.21 1.92
CA VAL A 64 -0.71 -1.43 0.53
C VAL A 64 -0.69 -2.91 0.26
N VAL A 65 -1.50 -3.34 -0.69
CA VAL A 65 -1.56 -4.73 -1.15
C VAL A 65 -0.72 -4.87 -2.41
N TYR A 66 0.27 -5.74 -2.37
CA TYR A 66 1.13 -6.02 -3.50
C TYR A 66 1.47 -7.50 -3.62
N LYS A 67 1.98 -7.88 -4.78
CA LYS A 67 2.57 -9.20 -5.01
C LYS A 67 4.03 -9.03 -5.42
N LYS A 68 4.88 -9.95 -4.97
CA LYS A 68 6.27 -10.05 -5.40
C LYS A 68 6.39 -11.09 -6.52
N GLU A 69 6.93 -10.68 -7.66
CA GLU A 69 7.15 -11.52 -8.84
C GLU A 69 8.61 -11.35 -9.27
N GLY A 70 9.50 -12.20 -8.75
CA GLY A 70 10.95 -12.03 -8.90
C GLY A 70 11.43 -10.72 -8.27
N ASP A 71 12.04 -9.87 -9.08
CA ASP A 71 12.55 -8.54 -8.68
C ASP A 71 11.52 -7.42 -8.82
N ILE A 72 10.27 -7.76 -9.13
CA ILE A 72 9.17 -6.80 -9.32
C ILE A 72 8.21 -6.88 -8.13
N ILE A 73 7.90 -5.72 -7.56
CA ILE A 73 6.76 -5.54 -6.67
C ILE A 73 5.63 -4.91 -7.47
N LYS A 74 4.53 -5.64 -7.62
CA LYS A 74 3.34 -5.19 -8.34
C LYS A 74 2.28 -4.72 -7.35
N VAL A 75 2.06 -3.40 -7.28
CA VAL A 75 1.06 -2.78 -6.42
C VAL A 75 -0.33 -3.00 -7.01
N ILE A 76 -1.15 -3.78 -6.30
CA ILE A 76 -2.50 -4.17 -6.72
C ILE A 76 -3.49 -3.08 -6.29
N THR A 77 -3.46 -2.70 -5.01
CA THR A 77 -4.34 -1.66 -4.45
C THR A 77 -3.77 -1.11 -3.14
N PHE A 78 -4.37 -0.04 -2.65
CA PHE A 78 -4.06 0.54 -1.34
C PHE A 78 -5.27 1.27 -0.78
N TYR A 79 -5.35 1.36 0.54
CA TYR A 79 -6.48 1.99 1.23
C TYR A 79 -6.08 2.45 2.64
N PRO A 80 -6.72 3.51 3.16
CA PRO A 80 -6.61 3.85 4.56
C PRO A 80 -7.37 2.85 5.43
N ALA A 81 -6.84 2.56 6.61
CA ALA A 81 -7.58 1.95 7.71
C ALA A 81 -7.40 2.80 8.96
N GLU A 82 -8.29 2.64 9.95
CA GLU A 82 -8.13 3.27 11.25
C GLU A 82 -7.02 2.59 12.06
N LYS A 83 -6.25 3.37 12.80
CA LYS A 83 -5.28 2.85 13.78
C LYS A 83 -5.99 1.98 14.82
N GLY A 84 -5.37 0.85 15.19
CA GLY A 84 -5.94 -0.12 16.13
C GLY A 84 -6.92 -1.12 15.51
N ARG A 85 -7.25 -1.00 14.21
CA ARG A 85 -8.19 -1.93 13.55
C ARG A 85 -7.56 -3.26 13.14
N TYR A 86 -6.28 -3.23 12.75
CA TYR A 86 -5.58 -4.40 12.21
C TYR A 86 -4.32 -4.77 13.00
N TYR A 87 -3.85 -3.85 13.87
CA TYR A 87 -2.73 -3.97 14.79
C TYR A 87 -2.73 -2.75 15.71
#